data_AF-A0A7Z1AJG6-F1
#
_entry.id   AF-A0A7Z1AJG6-F1
#
_cell.length_a   1.000
_cell.length_b   1.000
_cell.length_c   1.000
_cell.angle_alpha   90.00
_cell.angle_beta   90.00
_cell.angle_gamma   90.00
#
_symmetry.space_group_name_H-M   'P 1'
#
loop_
_entity.id
_entity.type
_entity.pdbx_description
1 polymer ?
#
loop_
_entity_poly.entity_id
_entity_poly.type
_entity_poly.pdbx_seq_one_letter_code
_entity_poly.pdbx_strand_id
1 'polypeptide(L)'
;MATEKFHYKTEHGEIVCPRFVQVPVGVLRKARQEDNALDQTFYLLEHVLDKKSLAVYDQLPTGEAGEFMTAWQQDATLGESSASSNS
;
A
#
# COMPACT_ATOMS: atom_id res chain seq x y z
N MET A 1 13.48 10.21 -11.98
CA MET A 1 12.97 10.85 -10.75
C MET A 1 12.87 9.77 -9.69
N ALA A 2 13.45 9.97 -8.50
CA ALA A 2 13.25 9.03 -7.41
C ALA A 2 11.77 9.16 -6.99
N THR A 3 10.93 8.20 -7.40
CA THR A 3 9.53 8.14 -6.97
C THR A 3 9.51 7.90 -5.47
N GLU A 4 9.04 8.89 -4.71
CA GLU A 4 8.88 8.77 -3.27
C GLU A 4 8.00 7.57 -2.93
N LYS A 5 8.39 6.82 -1.89
CA LYS A 5 7.67 5.65 -1.39
C LYS A 5 6.70 6.06 -0.29
N PHE A 6 5.73 5.19 0.00
CA PHE A 6 4.92 5.26 1.21
C PHE A 6 5.66 4.58 2.36
N HIS A 7 5.62 5.20 3.53
CA HIS A 7 6.30 4.75 4.74
C HIS A 7 5.29 4.72 5.88
N TYR A 8 5.10 3.55 6.48
CA TYR A 8 4.18 3.36 7.60
C TYR A 8 4.89 2.72 8.78
N LYS A 9 4.88 3.40 9.93
CA LYS A 9 5.56 2.94 11.15
C LYS A 9 4.58 2.20 12.05
N THR A 10 5.02 1.07 12.56
CA THR A 10 4.28 0.18 13.47
C THR A 10 5.18 -0.15 14.66
N GLU A 11 4.64 -0.80 15.70
CA GLU A 11 5.46 -1.30 16.80
C GLU A 11 6.38 -2.47 16.40
N HIS A 12 6.03 -3.20 15.34
CA HIS A 12 6.80 -4.33 14.82
C HIS A 12 7.87 -3.93 13.78
N GLY A 13 7.85 -2.68 13.34
CA GLY A 13 8.79 -2.15 12.35
C GLY A 13 8.15 -1.17 11.36
N GLU A 14 8.86 -0.90 10.28
CA GLU A 14 8.41 0.00 9.22
C GLU A 14 8.04 -0.80 7.97
N ILE A 15 6.85 -0.53 7.43
CA ILE A 15 6.38 -1.04 6.14
C ILE A 15 6.70 0.03 5.09
N VAL A 16 7.44 -0.35 4.05
CA VAL A 16 7.85 0.55 2.96
C VAL A 16 7.40 -0.03 1.63
N CYS A 17 6.56 0.70 0.92
CA CYS A 17 5.98 0.26 -0.35
C CYS A 17 5.81 1.41 -1.35
N PRO A 18 5.53 1.14 -2.63
CA PRO A 18 5.15 2.19 -3.57
C PRO A 18 3.94 2.97 -3.05
N ARG A 19 3.83 4.27 -3.36
CA ARG A 19 2.56 4.98 -3.12
C ARG A 19 1.43 4.29 -3.88
N PHE A 20 0.19 4.39 -3.39
CA PHE A 20 -0.92 3.68 -4.01
C PHE A 20 -1.13 4.07 -5.50
N VAL A 21 -0.94 5.34 -5.85
CA VAL A 21 -0.98 5.83 -7.26
C VAL A 21 0.12 5.26 -8.16
N GLN A 22 1.19 4.70 -7.57
CA GLN A 22 2.30 4.08 -8.30
C GLN A 22 2.09 2.57 -8.48
N VAL A 23 1.02 1.99 -7.91
CA VAL A 23 0.71 0.56 -8.10
C VAL A 23 0.41 0.31 -9.59
N PRO A 24 1.09 -0.64 -10.24
CA PRO A 24 0.82 -0.95 -11.63
C PRO A 24 -0.63 -1.42 -11.82
N VAL A 25 -1.35 -0.81 -12.77
CA VAL A 25 -2.73 -1.20 -13.12
C VAL A 25 -2.84 -2.68 -13.48
N GLY A 26 -1.76 -3.28 -14.01
CA GLY A 26 -1.68 -4.71 -14.26
C GLY A 26 -1.83 -5.59 -13.02
N VAL A 27 -1.32 -5.15 -11.86
CA VAL A 27 -1.49 -5.83 -10.57
C VAL A 27 -2.94 -5.70 -10.11
N LEU A 28 -3.50 -4.48 -10.13
CA LEU A 28 -4.90 -4.23 -9.78
C LEU A 28 -5.88 -5.02 -10.67
N ARG A 29 -5.62 -5.09 -11.98
CA ARG A 29 -6.43 -5.86 -12.93
C ARG A 29 -6.41 -7.35 -12.62
N LYS A 30 -5.26 -7.89 -12.24
CA LYS A 30 -5.10 -9.32 -11.90
C LYS A 30 -5.73 -9.64 -10.55
N ALA A 31 -5.58 -8.76 -9.56
CA ALA A 31 -6.24 -8.90 -8.26
C ALA A 31 -7.75 -9.12 -8.42
N ARG A 32 -8.44 -8.42 -9.33
CA ARG A 32 -9.88 -8.64 -9.61
C ARG A 32 -10.27 -10.06 -10.03
N GLN A 33 -9.30 -10.91 -10.37
CA GLN A 33 -9.53 -12.30 -10.77
C GLN A 33 -9.51 -13.26 -9.57
N GLU A 34 -9.09 -12.81 -8.38
CA GLU A 34 -9.14 -13.62 -7.16
C GLU A 34 -10.58 -13.79 -6.64
N ASP A 35 -10.82 -14.91 -5.98
CA ASP A 35 -12.16 -15.42 -5.65
C ASP A 35 -12.95 -14.55 -4.65
N ASN A 36 -12.25 -13.85 -3.76
CA ASN A 36 -12.87 -12.99 -2.75
C ASN A 36 -12.01 -11.76 -2.42
N ALA A 37 -12.63 -10.74 -1.81
CA ALA A 37 -11.97 -9.46 -1.52
C ALA A 37 -10.72 -9.57 -0.63
N LEU A 38 -10.64 -10.58 0.23
CA LEU A 38 -9.48 -10.82 1.08
C LEU A 38 -8.29 -11.30 0.23
N ASP A 39 -8.52 -12.27 -0.65
CA ASP A 39 -7.50 -12.76 -1.59
C ASP A 39 -7.06 -11.66 -2.56
N GLN A 40 -7.97 -10.80 -3.03
CA GLN A 40 -7.61 -9.63 -3.84
C GLN A 40 -6.65 -8.69 -3.11
N THR A 41 -6.88 -8.50 -1.80
CA THR A 41 -6.05 -7.65 -0.95
C THR A 41 -4.67 -8.26 -0.74
N PHE A 42 -4.60 -9.55 -0.42
CA PHE A 42 -3.30 -10.23 -0.25
C PHE A 42 -2.53 -10.32 -1.56
N TYR A 43 -3.19 -10.60 -2.69
CA TYR A 43 -2.57 -10.55 -4.01
C TYR A 43 -1.90 -9.19 -4.24
N LEU A 44 -2.60 -8.10 -3.95
CA LEU A 44 -2.02 -6.76 -4.08
C LEU A 44 -0.80 -6.58 -3.17
N LEU A 45 -0.93 -6.89 -1.87
CA LEU A 45 0.13 -6.73 -0.87
C LEU A 45 1.39 -7.53 -1.20
N GLU A 46 1.25 -8.79 -1.59
CA GLU A 46 2.37 -9.66 -1.97
C GLU A 46 3.13 -9.15 -3.20
N HIS A 47 2.46 -8.38 -4.07
CA HIS A 47 3.10 -7.79 -5.25
C HIS A 47 3.76 -6.44 -4.96
N VAL A 48 3.34 -5.71 -3.93
CA VAL A 48 3.83 -4.35 -3.64
C VAL A 48 4.77 -4.27 -2.44
N LEU A 49 4.68 -5.21 -1.51
CA LEU A 49 5.54 -5.27 -0.33
C LEU A 49 6.76 -6.14 -0.62
N ASP A 50 7.92 -5.70 -0.15
CA ASP A 50 9.08 -6.58 -0.07
C ASP A 50 8.94 -7.56 1.10
N LYS A 51 9.80 -8.59 1.13
CA LYS A 51 9.74 -9.64 2.16
C LYS A 51 9.81 -9.10 3.58
N LYS A 52 10.55 -8.00 3.79
CA LYS A 52 10.71 -7.38 5.12
C LYS A 52 9.42 -6.68 5.53
N SER A 53 8.85 -5.87 4.66
CA SER A 53 7.63 -5.12 4.91
C SER A 53 6.42 -6.05 5.04
N LEU A 54 6.37 -7.12 4.24
CA LEU A 54 5.35 -8.16 4.36
C LEU A 54 5.43 -8.87 5.72
N ALA A 55 6.64 -9.24 6.16
CA ALA A 55 6.83 -9.84 7.48
C ALA A 55 6.40 -8.92 8.64
N VAL A 56 6.55 -7.59 8.50
CA VAL A 56 6.01 -6.63 9.47
C VAL A 56 4.48 -6.58 9.41
N TYR A 57 3.91 -6.54 8.20
CA TYR A 57 2.46 -6.55 7.99
C TYR A 57 1.79 -7.79 8.61
N ASP A 58 2.40 -8.97 8.46
CA ASP A 58 1.90 -10.24 8.98
C ASP A 58 1.83 -10.28 10.53
N GLN A 59 2.55 -9.40 11.23
CA GLN A 59 2.47 -9.28 12.68
C GLN A 59 1.33 -8.38 13.15
N LEU A 60 0.74 -7.58 12.25
CA LEU A 60 -0.26 -6.59 12.64
C LEU A 60 -1.56 -7.27 13.09
N PRO A 61 -2.16 -6.80 14.19
CA PRO A 61 -3.56 -7.09 14.47
C PRO A 61 -4.45 -6.67 13.29
N THR A 62 -5.55 -7.39 13.07
CA THR A 62 -6.45 -7.12 11.92
C THR A 62 -6.96 -5.68 11.86
N GLY A 63 -7.14 -5.02 13.02
CA GLY A 63 -7.50 -3.60 13.08
C GLY A 63 -6.43 -2.68 12.49
N GLU A 64 -5.18 -2.86 12.90
CA GLU A 64 -4.03 -2.08 12.42
C GLU A 64 -3.72 -2.37 10.94
N ALA A 65 -3.90 -3.62 10.50
CA ALA A 65 -3.82 -3.97 9.09
C ALA A 65 -4.83 -3.18 8.24
N GLY A 66 -6.04 -2.96 8.74
CA GLY A 66 -7.06 -2.11 8.10
C GLY A 66 -6.71 -0.63 8.10
N GLU A 67 -6.11 -0.13 9.19
CA GLU A 67 -5.61 1.25 9.27
C GLU A 67 -4.48 1.50 8.28
N PHE A 68 -3.53 0.58 8.14
CA PHE A 68 -2.50 0.61 7.10
C PHE A 68 -3.12 0.73 5.70
N MET A 69 -4.08 -0.15 5.36
CA MET A 69 -4.70 -0.14 4.04
C MET A 69 -5.42 1.19 3.76
N THR A 70 -6.09 1.74 4.77
CA THR A 70 -6.77 3.03 4.67
C THR A 70 -5.77 4.17 4.48
N ALA A 71 -4.72 4.23 5.29
CA ALA A 71 -3.68 5.26 5.20
C ALA A 71 -2.95 5.21 3.85
N TRP A 72 -2.63 4.01 3.37
CA TRP A 72 -1.96 3.81 2.09
C TRP A 72 -2.82 4.26 0.90
N GLN A 73 -4.12 3.99 0.93
CA GLN A 73 -5.06 4.49 -0.08
C GLN A 73 -5.26 6.01 0.02
N GLN A 74 -5.29 6.57 1.22
CA GLN A 74 -5.44 8.02 1.44
C GLN A 74 -4.21 8.82 1.00
N ASP A 75 -3.00 8.25 1.11
CA ASP A 75 -1.77 8.86 0.60
C ASP A 75 -1.87 9.21 -0.91
N ALA A 76 -2.64 8.44 -1.68
CA ALA A 76 -2.97 8.78 -3.06
C ALA A 76 -3.64 10.15 -3.21
N THR A 77 -4.55 10.49 -2.29
CA THR A 77 -5.33 11.72 -2.32
C THR A 77 -4.54 12.94 -1.82
N LEU A 78 -3.62 12.73 -0.86
CA LEU A 78 -2.76 13.79 -0.34
C LEU A 78 -1.65 14.17 -1.34
N GLY A 79 -1.13 13.19 -2.11
CA GLY A 79 -0.14 13.44 -3.15
C GLY A 79 -0.63 14.37 -4.27
N GLU A 80 -1.92 14.38 -4.58
CA GLU A 80 -2.52 15.32 -5.56
C GLU A 80 -2.62 16.76 -5.04
N SER A 81 -2.66 16.94 -3.71
CA SER A 81 -2.76 18.26 -3.09
C SER A 81 -1.45 19.06 -3.19
N SER A 82 -0.29 18.39 -3.15
CA SER A 82 1.02 19.06 -3.28
C SER A 82 1.42 19.36 -4.73
N ALA A 83 0.81 18.71 -5.73
CA ALA A 83 1.05 19.00 -7.14
C ALA A 83 0.37 20.30 -7.61
N SER A 84 -0.58 20.83 -6.84
CA SER A 84 -1.42 21.97 -7.21
C SER A 84 -0.91 23.34 -6.70
N SER A 85 0.27 23.42 -6.05
CA SER A 85 0.79 24.67 -5.46
C SER A 85 1.90 25.36 -6.24
N ASN A 86 2.05 25.08 -7.55
CA ASN A 86 2.99 25.82 -8.40
C ASN A 86 2.30 26.39 -9.63
N SER A 87 1.47 27.41 -9.42
CA SER A 87 0.94 28.34 -10.44
C SER A 87 1.27 29.76 -10.04
#